data_AF-A0A7V9J0B3-F1
#
_entry.id   AF-A0A7V9J0B3-F1
#
_cell.length_a   1.000
_cell.length_b   1.000
_cell.length_c   1.000
_cell.angle_alpha   90.00
_cell.angle_beta   90.00
_cell.angle_gamma   90.00
#
_symmetry.space_group_name_H-M   'P 1'
#
loop_
_entity.id
_entity.type
_entity.pdbx_description
1 polymer ?
#
loop_
_entity_poly.entity_id
_entity_poly.type
_entity_poly.pdbx_seq_one_letter_code
_entity_poly.pdbx_strand_id
1 'polypeptide(L)' 'MLAEKKALNLEELESQVALDLPDREMLLVTVIITNLLNNVSIDVDVKNNNVAVQVCAVVTALSSLVSAPLSCEIQQ' A
#
# COMPACT_ATOMS: atom_id res chain seq x y z
N MET A 1 15.80 36.13 -9.75
CA MET A 1 16.72 36.16 -8.60
C MET A 1 17.05 34.70 -8.28
N LEU A 2 18.27 34.25 -8.57
CA LEU A 2 18.70 32.92 -8.17
C LEU A 2 18.89 32.94 -6.65
N ALA A 3 18.12 32.14 -5.91
CA ALA A 3 18.39 31.91 -4.50
C ALA A 3 19.72 31.14 -4.41
N GLU A 4 20.81 31.85 -4.13
CA GLU A 4 22.09 31.21 -3.82
C GLU A 4 21.89 30.37 -2.55
N LYS A 5 22.21 29.07 -2.61
CA LYS A 5 22.16 28.19 -1.45
C LYS A 5 23.21 28.65 -0.45
N LYS A 6 22.80 29.32 0.63
CA LYS A 6 23.67 29.65 1.75
C LYS A 6 24.11 28.35 2.43
N ALA A 7 25.41 28.14 2.55
CA ALA A 7 25.95 27.04 3.34
C ALA A 7 25.64 27.31 4.83
N LEU A 8 24.94 26.37 5.46
CA LEU A 8 24.61 26.45 6.89
C LEU A 8 25.85 26.06 7.71
N ASN A 9 26.08 26.75 8.82
CA ASN A 9 27.10 26.39 9.79
C ASN A 9 26.64 25.22 10.68
N LEU A 10 27.55 24.66 11.47
CA LEU A 10 27.29 23.45 12.27
C LEU A 10 26.15 23.66 13.30
N GLU A 11 26.08 24.85 13.91
CA GLU A 11 25.02 25.23 14.85
C GLU A 11 23.66 25.37 14.17
N GLU A 12 23.62 25.93 12.95
CA GLU A 12 22.43 26.00 12.12
C GLU A 12 21.95 24.60 11.70
N LEU A 13 22.88 23.68 11.42
CA LEU A 13 22.59 22.27 11.11
C LEU A 13 21.98 21.53 12.33
N GLU A 14 22.54 21.73 13.52
CA GLU A 14 22.06 21.13 14.77
C GLU A 14 20.76 21.75 15.26
N SER A 15 20.50 23.02 14.92
CA SER A 15 19.23 23.70 15.20
C SER A 15 18.06 23.21 14.34
N GLN A 16 18.33 22.43 13.28
CA GLN A 16 17.28 21.77 12.53
C GLN A 16 16.68 20.65 13.39
N VAL A 17 15.61 21.01 14.10
CA VAL A 17 14.75 20.04 14.76
C VAL A 17 14.27 19.06 13.70
N ALA A 18 14.66 17.79 13.84
CA ALA A 18 14.00 16.71 13.14
C ALA A 18 12.57 16.65 13.68
N LEU A 19 11.65 17.32 12.99
CA LEU A 19 10.23 17.18 13.25
C LEU A 19 9.91 15.70 13.03
N ASP A 20 9.59 14.99 14.10
CA ASP A 20 9.13 13.60 13.99
C ASP A 20 8.01 13.57 12.96
N LEU A 21 8.18 12.71 11.96
CA LEU A 21 7.15 12.52 10.95
C LEU A 21 5.92 11.98 11.68
N PRO A 22 4.73 12.59 11.49
CA PRO A 22 3.53 12.08 12.13
C PRO A 22 3.30 10.63 11.70
N ASP A 23 2.68 9.85 12.59
CA ASP A 23 2.31 8.48 12.29
C ASP A 23 1.54 8.42 10.97
N ARG A 24 1.95 7.50 10.10
CA ARG A 24 1.24 7.28 8.84
C ARG A 24 -0.10 6.65 9.15
N GLU A 25 -1.18 7.38 8.94
CA GLU A 25 -2.52 6.81 8.88
C GLU A 25 -2.59 5.82 7.71
N MET A 26 -2.57 4.55 8.08
CA MET A 26 -2.68 3.43 7.17
C MET A 26 -4.16 3.27 6.79
N LEU A 27 -4.52 3.63 5.56
CA LEU A 27 -5.87 3.46 5.03
C LEU A 27 -6.29 1.99 5.15
N LEU A 28 -7.48 1.76 5.68
CA LEU A 28 -8.11 0.45 5.61
C LEU A 28 -8.55 0.23 4.16
N VAL A 29 -8.15 -0.91 3.61
CA VAL A 29 -8.37 -1.29 2.22
C VAL A 29 -8.97 -2.69 2.25
N THR A 30 -10.03 -2.92 1.51
CA THR A 30 -10.69 -4.23 1.42
C THR A 30 -10.28 -4.90 0.12
N VAL A 31 -9.78 -6.13 0.22
CA VAL A 31 -9.50 -6.97 -0.94
C VAL A 31 -10.69 -7.91 -1.15
N ILE A 32 -11.31 -7.84 -2.32
CA ILE A 32 -12.44 -8.67 -2.71
C ILE A 32 -11.94 -9.73 -3.68
N ILE A 33 -12.00 -10.99 -3.27
CA ILE A 33 -11.62 -12.14 -4.09
C ILE A 33 -12.90 -12.82 -4.55
N THR A 34 -13.13 -12.89 -5.85
CA THR A 34 -14.34 -13.51 -6.41
C THR A 34 -14.01 -14.72 -7.26
N ASN A 35 -14.68 -15.83 -7.01
CA ASN A 35 -14.65 -16.98 -7.91
C ASN A 35 -15.62 -16.73 -9.07
N LEU A 36 -15.09 -16.68 -10.28
CA LEU A 36 -15.83 -16.31 -11.48
C LEU A 36 -16.75 -17.43 -12.00
N LEU A 37 -16.63 -18.66 -11.49
CA LEU A 37 -17.51 -19.78 -11.87
C LEU A 37 -18.84 -19.77 -11.13
N ASN A 38 -18.82 -19.38 -9.85
CA ASN A 38 -19.98 -19.47 -8.97
C ASN A 38 -20.34 -18.14 -8.29
N ASN A 39 -19.61 -17.07 -8.61
CA ASN A 39 -19.82 -15.72 -8.10
C ASN A 39 -19.78 -15.63 -6.56
N VAL A 40 -19.03 -16.52 -5.91
CA VAL A 40 -18.77 -16.48 -4.48
C VAL A 40 -17.60 -15.55 -4.23
N SER A 41 -17.78 -14.58 -3.33
CA SER A 41 -16.78 -13.58 -2.97
C SER A 41 -16.35 -13.72 -1.52
N ILE A 42 -15.08 -13.38 -1.26
CA ILE A 42 -14.48 -13.30 0.08
C ILE A 42 -13.84 -11.93 0.22
N ASP A 43 -14.19 -11.24 1.29
CA ASP A 43 -13.67 -9.91 1.61
C ASP A 43 -12.59 -10.01 2.68
N VAL A 44 -11.46 -9.37 2.44
CA VAL A 44 -10.29 -9.39 3.32
C VAL A 44 -9.86 -7.96 3.61
N ASP A 45 -10.08 -7.50 4.84
CA ASP A 45 -9.67 -6.17 5.27
C ASP A 45 -8.18 -6.13 5.62
N VAL A 46 -7.45 -5.20 5.00
CA VAL A 46 -6.02 -4.98 5.18
C VAL A 46 -5.74 -3.50 5.39
N LYS A 47 -4.89 -3.18 6.36
CA LYS A 47 -4.51 -1.78 6.66
C LYS A 47 -3.39 -1.24 5.77
N ASN A 48 -2.88 -2.04 4.84
CA ASN A 48 -1.71 -1.67 4.06
C ASN A 48 -1.90 -2.03 2.60
N ASN A 49 -1.88 -1.01 1.73
CA ASN A 49 -2.06 -1.20 0.30
C ASN A 49 -0.98 -2.12 -0.32
N ASN A 50 0.25 -2.11 0.21
CA ASN A 50 1.29 -3.03 -0.25
C ASN A 50 0.94 -4.49 0.05
N VAL A 51 0.27 -4.74 1.18
CA VAL A 51 -0.25 -6.08 1.52
C VAL A 51 -1.42 -6.43 0.59
N ALA A 52 -2.35 -5.51 0.34
CA ALA A 52 -3.47 -5.71 -0.58
C ALA A 52 -2.99 -6.16 -1.98
N VAL A 53 -1.99 -5.47 -2.53
CA VAL A 53 -1.40 -5.80 -3.84
C VAL A 53 -0.73 -7.17 -3.83
N GLN A 54 -0.01 -7.52 -2.77
CA GLN A 54 0.61 -8.84 -2.63
C GLN A 54 -0.44 -9.97 -2.57
N VAL A 55 -1.54 -9.76 -1.85
CA VAL A 55 -2.66 -10.70 -1.79
C VAL A 55 -3.22 -10.92 -3.20
N CYS A 56 -3.52 -9.86 -3.95
CA CYS A 56 -4.03 -10.02 -5.32
C CYS A 56 -3.03 -10.69 -6.28
N ALA A 57 -1.73 -10.45 -6.13
CA ALA A 57 -0.72 -11.15 -6.90
C ALA A 57 -0.75 -12.67 -6.65
N VAL A 58 -0.87 -13.07 -5.38
CA VAL A 58 -0.99 -14.49 -4.98
C VAL A 58 -2.28 -15.10 -5.50
N VAL A 59 -3.42 -14.41 -5.37
CA VAL A 59 -4.73 -14.88 -5.87
C VAL A 59 -4.68 -15.11 -7.38
N THR A 60 -4.05 -14.20 -8.12
CA THR A 60 -3.88 -14.33 -9.58
C THR A 60 -3.07 -15.57 -9.92
N ALA A 61 -1.96 -15.82 -9.21
CA ALA A 61 -1.15 -17.03 -9.38
C ALA A 61 -1.93 -18.30 -8.99
N LEU A 62 -2.70 -18.28 -7.90
CA LEU A 62 -3.53 -19.40 -7.45
C LEU A 62 -4.63 -19.75 -8.44
N SER A 63 -5.18 -18.78 -9.17
CA SER A 63 -6.20 -19.07 -10.20
C SER A 63 -5.69 -20.08 -11.23
N SER A 64 -4.39 -20.01 -11.57
CA SER A 64 -3.74 -20.96 -12.48
C SER A 64 -3.51 -22.35 -11.88
N LEU A 65 -3.33 -22.43 -10.56
CA LEU A 65 -3.02 -23.67 -9.83
C LEU A 65 -4.28 -24.50 -9.51
N VAL A 66 -5.36 -23.82 -9.12
CA VAL A 66 -6.59 -24.46 -8.65
C VAL A 66 -7.57 -24.72 -9.79
N SER A 67 -7.21 -24.35 -11.04
CA SER A 67 -8.07 -24.43 -12.23
C SER A 67 -9.43 -23.76 -12.02
N ALA A 68 -9.46 -22.74 -11.16
CA ALA A 68 -10.64 -21.94 -10.87
C ALA A 68 -10.32 -20.49 -11.27
N PRO A 69 -11.09 -19.87 -12.17
CA PRO A 69 -10.91 -18.47 -12.50
C PRO A 69 -11.29 -17.63 -11.28
N LEU A 70 -10.29 -16.96 -10.70
CA LEU A 70 -10.45 -16.04 -9.57
C LEU A 70 -10.17 -14.62 -10.06
N SER A 71 -11.00 -13.66 -9.66
CA SER A 71 -10.68 -12.24 -9.75
C SER A 71 -10.30 -11.69 -8.38
N CYS A 72 -9.52 -10.61 -8.38
CA CYS A 72 -9.14 -9.89 -7.18
C CYS A 72 -9.28 -8.40 -7.43
N GLU A 73 -10.01 -7.71 -6.56
CA GLU A 73 -10.23 -6.27 -6.61
C GLU A 73 -9.84 -5.64 -5.28
N ILE A 74 -9.28 -4.43 -5.35
CA ILE A 74 -8.87 -3.65 -4.18
C ILE A 74 -9.82 -2.45 -4.09
N GLN A 75 -10.58 -2.36 -3.00
CA GLN A 75 -11.50 -1.26 -2.71
C GLN A 75 -11.00 -0.45 -1.51
N GLN A 76 -11.17 0.87 -1.58
CA GLN A 76 -10.78 1.84 -0.54
C GLN A 76 -11.99 2.58 0.00
#